data_AF-A0A812K3W6-F1
#
_entry.id   AF-A0A812K3W6-F1
#
_cell.length_a   1.000
_cell.length_b   1.000
_cell.length_c   1.000
_cell.angle_alpha   90.00
_cell.angle_beta   90.00
_cell.angle_gamma   90.00
#
_symmetry.space_group_name_H-M   'P 1'
#
loop_
_entity.id
_entity.type
_entity.pdbx_description
1 polymer ?
#
loop_
_entity_poly.entity_id
_entity_poly.type
_entity_poly.pdbx_seq_one_letter_code
_entity_poly.pdbx_strand_id
1 'polypeptide(L)' 'MIEGISDDVIPGLEIPTGTPLVYELDADLKPIASPLAVEPLKFGRYLGDAEKIKAAAEAVKNQTKVG' A
#
# COMPACT_ATOMS: atom_id res chain seq x y z
N MET A 1 8.45 -1.66 -11.63
CA MET A 1 7.68 -1.65 -10.36
C MET A 1 6.50 -2.59 -10.52
N ILE A 2 6.25 -3.50 -9.57
CA ILE A 2 5.18 -4.52 -9.68
C ILE A 2 3.79 -3.88 -9.83
N GLU A 3 3.60 -2.68 -9.29
CA GLU A 3 2.30 -2.01 -9.34
C GLU A 3 2.06 -1.11 -10.54
N GLY A 4 3.11 -0.85 -11.33
CA GLY A 4 3.00 0.08 -12.46
C GLY A 4 2.53 1.48 -12.05
N ILE A 5 2.82 1.90 -10.81
CA ILE A 5 2.54 3.25 -10.32
C ILE A 5 3.58 4.19 -10.93
N SER A 6 3.12 5.31 -11.50
CA SER A 6 3.99 6.37 -12.02
C SER A 6 4.82 7.00 -10.90
N ASP A 7 6.05 7.38 -11.21
CA ASP A 7 6.98 8.04 -10.30
C ASP A 7 6.43 9.30 -9.63
N ASP A 8 5.55 10.05 -10.30
CA ASP A 8 4.80 11.20 -9.74
C ASP A 8 3.85 10.83 -8.58
N VAL A 9 3.39 9.58 -8.52
CA VAL A 9 2.36 9.12 -7.56
C VAL A 9 2.99 8.42 -6.35
N ILE A 10 4.21 7.87 -6.50
CA ILE A 10 4.96 7.23 -5.41
C ILE A 10 5.13 8.13 -4.16
N PRO A 11 5.43 9.45 -4.27
CA PRO A 11 5.64 10.30 -3.10
C PRO A 11 4.38 10.49 -2.25
N GLY A 12 3.19 10.32 -2.86
CA GLY A 12 1.90 10.38 -2.17
C GLY A 12 1.49 9.07 -1.52
N LEU A 13 2.28 8.00 -1.68
CA LEU A 13 1.96 6.69 -1.12
C LEU A 13 2.37 6.62 0.36
N GLU A 14 1.37 6.60 1.23
CA GLU A 14 1.55 6.53 2.68
C GLU A 14 1.52 5.07 3.13
N ILE A 15 2.69 4.42 3.19
CA ILE A 15 2.79 3.01 3.62
C ILE A 15 2.80 2.95 5.16
N PRO A 16 1.78 2.37 5.81
CA PRO A 16 1.75 2.23 7.26
C PRO A 16 2.91 1.34 7.75
N THR A 17 3.70 1.86 8.70
CA THR A 17 4.79 1.10 9.31
C THR A 17 4.25 -0.02 10.19
N GLY A 18 4.87 -1.21 10.12
CA GLY A 18 4.48 -2.36 10.95
C GLY A 18 3.27 -3.14 10.43
N THR A 19 2.75 -2.79 9.25
CA THR A 19 1.69 -3.55 8.57
C THR A 19 2.29 -4.35 7.40
N PRO A 20 2.12 -5.69 7.35
CA PRO A 20 2.60 -6.48 6.23
C PRO A 20 1.88 -6.10 4.93
N LEU A 21 2.63 -5.82 3.87
CA LEU A 21 2.11 -5.65 2.52
C LEU A 21 2.26 -6.97 1.76
N VAL A 22 1.15 -7.52 1.27
CA VAL A 22 1.08 -8.84 0.63
C VAL A 22 0.67 -8.68 -0.83
N TYR A 23 1.38 -9.40 -1.70
CA TYR A 23 1.08 -9.53 -3.12
C TYR A 23 0.75 -10.98 -3.42
N GLU A 24 -0.32 -11.21 -4.17
CA GLU A 24 -0.60 -12.51 -4.78
C GLU A 24 -0.07 -12.48 -6.20
N LEU A 25 0.76 -13.45 -6.57
CA LEU A 25 1.36 -13.56 -7.90
C LEU A 25 0.79 -14.79 -8.60
N ASP A 26 0.58 -14.71 -9.90
CA ASP A 26 0.22 -15.85 -10.73
C ASP A 26 1.46 -16.69 -11.10
N ALA A 27 1.26 -17.79 -11.84
CA ALA A 27 2.33 -18.69 -12.27
C ALA A 27 3.39 -18.02 -13.17
N ASP A 28 3.00 -16.95 -13.89
CA ASP A 28 3.88 -16.09 -14.68
C ASP A 28 4.54 -14.98 -13.85
N LEU A 29 4.46 -15.03 -12.51
CA LEU A 29 4.95 -14.02 -11.57
C LEU A 29 4.32 -12.63 -11.76
N LYS A 30 3.11 -12.54 -12.36
CA LYS A 30 2.40 -11.26 -12.47
C LYS A 30 1.53 -11.06 -11.25
N PRO A 31 1.48 -9.83 -10.71
CA PRO A 31 0.67 -9.54 -9.56
C PRO A 31 -0.82 -9.57 -9.91
N ILE A 32 -1.61 -10.17 -9.03
CA ILE A 32 -3.05 -10.32 -9.15
C ILE A 32 -3.71 -9.18 -8.38
N ALA A 33 -4.69 -8.52 -9.01
CA ALA A 33 -5.38 -7.39 -8.39
C ALA A 33 -6.14 -7.86 -7.15
N SER A 34 -5.91 -7.19 -6.02
CA SER A 34 -6.56 -7.53 -4.76
C SER A 34 -7.73 -6.58 -4.50
N PRO A 35 -8.93 -7.07 -4.11
CA PRO A 35 -10.05 -6.20 -3.78
C PRO A 35 -9.83 -5.38 -2.49
N LEU A 36 -8.81 -5.74 -1.71
CA LEU A 36 -8.39 -5.02 -0.50
C LEU A 36 -7.15 -4.15 -0.76
N ALA A 37 -6.76 -3.96 -2.02
CA ALA A 37 -5.73 -3.00 -2.38
C ALA A 37 -6.22 -1.59 -2.05
N VAL A 38 -5.32 -0.75 -1.53
CA VAL A 38 -5.62 0.64 -1.20
C VAL A 38 -4.91 1.54 -2.19
N GLU A 39 -5.62 2.54 -2.71
CA GLU A 39 -5.08 3.48 -3.70
C GLU A 39 -3.81 4.16 -3.15
N PRO A 40 -2.74 4.35 -3.97
CA PRO A 40 -2.60 4.02 -5.39
C PRO A 40 -2.20 2.57 -5.72
N LEU A 41 -2.07 1.69 -4.72
CA LEU A 41 -1.77 0.28 -4.93
C LEU A 41 -2.92 -0.39 -5.71
N LYS A 42 -2.55 -1.22 -6.69
CA LYS A 42 -3.52 -1.97 -7.52
C LYS A 42 -3.54 -3.45 -7.17
N PHE A 43 -2.42 -3.96 -6.67
CA PHE A 43 -2.22 -5.40 -6.44
C PHE A 43 -1.85 -5.69 -5.00
N GLY A 44 -1.08 -4.81 -4.37
CA GLY A 44 -0.68 -4.98 -2.98
C GLY A 44 -1.85 -4.73 -2.03
N ARG A 45 -2.08 -5.63 -1.08
CA ARG A 45 -3.00 -5.41 0.04
C ARG A 45 -2.28 -5.45 1.37
N TYR A 46 -2.70 -4.59 2.28
CA TYR A 46 -2.23 -4.63 3.65
C TYR A 46 -2.93 -5.75 4.42
N LEU A 47 -2.15 -6.59 5.11
CA LEU A 47 -2.66 -7.72 5.88
C LEU A 47 -2.91 -7.29 7.33
N GLY A 48 -4.18 -7.28 7.74
CA GLY A 48 -4.60 -6.90 9.09
C GLY A 48 -6.00 -6.29 9.10
N ASP A 49 -6.38 -5.71 10.25
CA ASP A 49 -7.64 -4.99 10.41
C ASP A 49 -7.65 -3.70 9.57
N ALA A 50 -8.64 -3.55 8.68
CA ALA A 50 -8.78 -2.38 7.81
C ALA A 50 -8.80 -1.05 8.60
N GLU A 51 -9.40 -1.02 9.79
CA GLU A 51 -9.41 0.17 10.66
C GLU A 51 -8.01 0.51 11.18
N LYS A 52 -7.21 -0.49 11.58
CA LYS A 52 -5.84 -0.25 12.04
C LYS A 52 -4.94 0.22 10.90
N ILE A 53 -5.12 -0.34 9.71
CA ILE A 53 -4.37 0.03 8.51
C ILE A 53 -4.66 1.49 8.16
N LYS A 54 -5.93 1.89 8.17
CA LYS A 54 -6.34 3.28 7.89
C LYS A 54 -5.80 4.24 8.94
N ALA A 55 -5.92 3.91 10.22
CA ALA A 55 -5.38 4.73 11.32
C ALA A 55 -3.85 4.86 11.25
N ALA A 56 -3.15 3.78 10.88
CA ALA A 56 -1.70 3.80 10.71
C ALA A 56 -1.27 4.63 9.49
N ALA A 57 -2.01 4.58 8.38
CA ALA A 57 -1.77 5.42 7.21
C ALA A 57 -1.97 6.91 7.56
N GLU A 58 -3.04 7.26 8.29
CA GLU A 58 -3.26 8.63 8.78
C GLU A 58 -2.17 9.07 9.78
N ALA A 59 -1.67 8.16 10.62
CA ALA A 59 -0.57 8.47 11.53
C ALA A 59 0.73 8.78 10.77
N VAL A 60 1.04 8.02 9.71
CA VAL A 60 2.20 8.29 8.84
C VAL A 60 2.06 9.65 8.14
N LYS A 61 0.86 10.00 7.66
CA LYS A 61 0.55 11.33 7.09
C LYS A 61 0.88 12.49 8.02
N ASN A 62 0.56 12.31 9.29
CA ASN A 62 0.85 13.31 10.30
C ASN A 62 2.31 13.26 10.77
N GLN A 63 2.99 12.12 10.62
CA GLN A 63 4.42 11.99 10.93
C GLN A 63 5.29 12.76 9.93
N THR A 64 4.94 12.78 8.64
CA THR A 64 5.67 13.56 7.62
C THR A 64 5.48 15.08 7.74
N LYS A 65 4.63 15.55 8.67
CA LYS A 65 4.47 16.99 8.97
C LYS A 65 5.47 17.53 9.99
N VAL A 66 6.41 16.72 10.46
CA VAL A 66 7.47 17.18 11.37
C VAL A 66 8.77 17.36 10.57
N GLY A 67 8.94 18.57 10.05
CA GLY A 67 10.13 19.07 9.36
C GLY A 67 10.02 20.55 9.13
#